data_AF-A0A1J5D0C1-F1
#
_entry.id   AF-A0A1J5D0C1-F1
#
_cell.length_a   1.000
_cell.length_b   1.000
_cell.length_c   1.000
_cell.angle_alpha   90.00
_cell.angle_beta   90.00
_cell.angle_gamma   90.00
#
_symmetry.space_group_name_H-M   'P 1'
#
loop_
_entity.id
_entity.type
_entity.pdbx_description
1 polymer ?
#
loop_
_entity_poly.entity_id
_entity_poly.type
_entity_poly.pdbx_seq_one_letter_code
_entity_poly.pdbx_strand_id
1 'polypeptide(L)' 'MSEHDLEELSMWQDILDDVVSGRLDGHVCPFCNKKTIEAEADEAGINVRCTNCGKWVEGSTPF' A
#
# COMPACT_ATOMS: atom_id res chain seq x y z
N MET A 1 -9.38 -13.48 10.54
CA MET A 1 -9.23 -12.74 9.28
C MET A 1 -10.58 -12.82 8.59
N SER A 2 -11.28 -11.70 8.48
CA SER A 2 -12.60 -11.61 7.85
C SER A 2 -12.42 -11.59 6.33
N GLU A 3 -13.42 -12.00 5.55
CA GLU A 3 -13.37 -11.94 4.08
C GLU A 3 -13.11 -10.51 3.57
N HIS A 4 -13.63 -9.49 4.28
CA HIS A 4 -13.38 -8.09 3.95
C HIS A 4 -11.90 -7.68 4.08
N ASP A 5 -11.16 -8.24 5.04
CA ASP A 5 -9.74 -7.91 5.20
C ASP A 5 -8.92 -8.40 3.98
N LEU A 6 -9.33 -9.53 3.38
CA LEU A 6 -8.67 -10.11 2.21
C LEU A 6 -8.90 -9.28 0.95
N GLU A 7 -10.10 -8.73 0.77
CA GLU A 7 -10.42 -7.83 -0.34
C GLU A 7 -9.68 -6.50 -0.21
N GLU A 8 -9.57 -5.96 1.00
CA GLU A 8 -8.78 -4.75 1.25
C GLU A 8 -7.29 -4.96 0.99
N LEU A 9 -6.75 -6.11 1.41
CA LEU A 9 -5.37 -6.51 1.13
C LEU A 9 -5.11 -6.70 -0.38
N SER A 10 -6.05 -7.27 -1.13
CA SER A 10 -5.87 -7.46 -2.58
C SER A 10 -5.78 -6.13 -3.34
N MET A 11 -6.55 -5.12 -2.93
CA MET A 11 -6.48 -3.78 -3.53
C MET A 11 -5.15 -3.07 -3.29
N TRP A 12 -4.49 -3.39 -2.18
CA TRP A 12 -3.16 -2.85 -1.87
C TRP A 12 -2.03 -3.61 -2.58
N GLN A 13 -2.28 -4.84 -3.04
CA GLN A 13 -1.25 -5.69 -3.65
C GLN A 13 -0.62 -5.04 -4.88
N ASP A 14 -1.41 -4.43 -5.76
CA ASP A 14 -0.90 -3.70 -6.93
C ASP A 14 0.05 -2.55 -6.54
N ILE A 15 -0.29 -1.83 -5.46
CA ILE A 15 0.51 -0.69 -4.97
C ILE A 15 1.78 -1.21 -4.30
N LEU A 16 1.68 -2.28 -3.51
CA LEU A 16 2.83 -2.91 -2.86
C LEU A 16 3.82 -3.43 -3.91
N ASP A 17 3.36 -4.10 -4.97
CA ASP A 17 4.22 -4.61 -6.04
C ASP A 17 4.94 -3.47 -6.81
N ASP A 18 4.24 -2.37 -7.09
CA ASP A 18 4.87 -1.19 -7.71
C ASP A 18 5.90 -0.55 -6.76
N VAL A 19 5.63 -0.51 -5.46
CA VAL A 19 6.54 0.02 -4.44
C VAL A 19 7.78 -0.87 -4.29
N VAL A 20 7.61 -2.20 -4.28
CA VAL A 20 8.71 -3.18 -4.38
C VAL A 20 9.53 -2.93 -5.64
N SER A 21 8.87 -2.59 -6.74
CA SER A 21 9.51 -2.29 -8.03
C SER A 21 10.20 -0.90 -8.06
N GLY A 22 10.19 -0.16 -6.95
CA GLY A 22 10.83 1.15 -6.81
C GLY A 22 9.96 2.33 -7.27
N ARG A 23 8.67 2.10 -7.55
CA ARG A 23 7.72 3.17 -7.87
C ARG A 23 6.94 3.57 -6.61
N LEU A 24 7.39 4.63 -5.95
CA LEU A 24 6.79 5.16 -4.72
C LEU A 24 5.71 6.23 -4.97
N ASP A 25 5.70 6.83 -6.15
CA ASP A 25 4.85 7.97 -6.49
C ASP A 25 3.78 7.65 -7.54
N GLY A 26 2.73 8.47 -7.57
CA GLY A 26 1.68 8.41 -8.59
C GLY A 26 0.52 7.46 -8.25
N HIS A 27 0.60 6.77 -7.12
CA HIS A 27 -0.42 5.86 -6.62
C HIS A 27 -1.71 6.57 -6.21
N VAL A 28 -2.84 5.98 -6.58
CA VAL A 28 -4.16 6.43 -6.19
C VAL A 28 -4.67 5.52 -5.09
N CYS A 29 -5.17 6.10 -4.00
CA CYS A 29 -5.77 5.31 -2.94
C CYS A 29 -7.03 4.59 -3.45
N PRO A 30 -7.12 3.25 -3.36
CA PRO A 30 -8.28 2.50 -3.85
C PRO A 30 -9.55 2.77 -3.04
N PHE A 31 -9.42 3.32 -1.83
CA PHE A 31 -10.54 3.61 -0.94
C PHE A 31 -11.16 5.00 -1.14
N CYS A 32 -10.32 6.01 -1.39
CA CYS A 32 -10.79 7.40 -1.51
C CYS A 32 -10.52 8.02 -2.88
N ASN A 33 -9.91 7.29 -3.81
CA ASN A 33 -9.56 7.74 -5.16
C ASN A 33 -8.75 9.05 -5.19
N LYS A 34 -7.90 9.27 -4.18
CA LYS A 34 -7.00 10.44 -4.10
C LYS A 34 -5.55 10.02 -4.29
N LYS A 35 -4.77 10.86 -4.98
CA LYS A 35 -3.32 10.73 -5.14
C LYS A 35 -2.58 11.30 -3.92
N THR A 36 -2.86 10.71 -2.77
CA THR A 36 -2.34 11.14 -1.45
C THR A 36 -1.77 9.94 -0.72
N ILE A 37 -1.18 9.02 -1.48
CA ILE A 37 -0.53 7.82 -0.98
C ILE A 37 0.94 8.17 -0.77
N GLU A 38 1.43 7.94 0.44
CA GLU A 38 2.84 7.96 0.79
C GLU A 38 3.28 6.49 0.91
N ALA A 39 4.29 6.12 0.15
CA ALA A 39 4.89 4.79 0.20
C ALA A 39 6.36 4.90 0.58
N GLU A 40 6.76 4.11 1.56
CA GLU A 40 8.11 4.01 2.08
C GLU A 40 8.55 2.55 2.00
N ALA A 41 9.73 2.31 1.45
CA ALA A 41 10.34 0.98 1.40
C ALA A 41 11.71 1.08 2.07
N ASP A 42 11.92 0.28 3.11
CA ASP A 42 13.15 0.20 3.87
C ASP A 42 13.64 -1.25 4.01
N GLU A 43 14.73 -1.47 4.75
CA GLU A 43 15.28 -2.82 4.97
C GLU A 43 14.38 -3.70 5.84
N ALA A 44 13.42 -3.13 6.57
CA ALA A 44 12.49 -3.85 7.44
C ALA A 44 11.21 -4.26 6.70
N GLY A 45 10.85 -3.53 5.64
CA GLY A 45 9.75 -3.87 4.75
C GLY A 45 9.20 -2.65 4.02
N ILE A 46 7.91 -2.70 3.72
CA ILE A 46 7.21 -1.69 2.94
C ILE A 46 6.05 -1.16 3.77
N ASN A 47 5.96 0.16 3.87
CA ASN A 47 4.83 0.85 4.47
C ASN A 47 4.13 1.70 3.41
N VAL A 48 2.84 1.50 3.22
CA VAL A 48 2.03 2.34 2.33
C VAL A 48 0.87 2.91 3.10
N ARG A 49 0.74 4.24 3.09
CA ARG A 49 -0.28 4.97 3.82
C ARG A 49 -0.96 6.03 2.95
N CYS A 50 -2.27 6.15 3.07
CA CYS A 50 -3.01 7.26 2.51
C CYS A 50 -3.22 8.36 3.56
N THR A 51 -2.74 9.58 3.29
CA THR A 51 -2.91 10.74 4.19
C THR A 51 -4.32 11.32 4.18
N ASN A 52 -5.13 11.01 3.16
CA ASN A 52 -6.49 11.53 3.04
C ASN A 52 -7.54 10.69 3.77
N CYS A 53 -7.54 9.35 3.61
CA CYS A 53 -8.49 8.47 4.30
C CYS A 53 -7.93 7.84 5.57
N GLY A 54 -6.61 7.94 5.80
CA GLY A 54 -5.93 7.39 6.97
C GLY A 54 -5.70 5.87 6.92
N LYS A 55 -6.10 5.18 5.84
CA LYS A 55 -5.79 3.75 5.66
C LYS A 55 -4.30 3.54 5.37
N TRP A 56 -3.78 2.44 5.87
CA TRP A 56 -2.40 2.06 5.71
C TRP A 56 -2.29 0.53 5.62
N VAL A 57 -1.20 0.07 5.02
CA VAL A 57 -0.85 -1.34 4.85
C VAL A 57 0.66 -1.49 4.99
N GLU A 58 1.07 -2.61 5.56
CA GLU A 58 2.47 -3.00 5.68
C GLU A 58 2.70 -4.29 4.88
N GLY A 59 3.78 -4.32 4.11
CA GLY A 59 4.26 -5.49 3.39
C GLY A 59 5.59 -5.94 3.97
N SER A 60 5.68 -7.20 4.41
CA SER A 60 6.97 -7.82 4.72
C SER A 60 7.59 -8.33 3.43
N THR A 61 8.75 -7.82 3.04
CA THR A 61 9.53 -8.41 1.95
C THR A 61 10.16 -9.70 2.46
N PRO A 62 9.80 -10.89 1.93
CA PRO A 62 10.57 -12.09 2.21
C PRO A 62 11.88 -11.96 1.40
N PHE A 63 12.99 -11.83 2.11
CA PHE A 63 14.33 -11.93 1.52
C PHE A 63 14.53 -13.26 0.79
#